data_AF-A0A831WEP2-F1
#
_entry.id   AF-A0A831WEP2-F1
#
_cell.length_a   1.000
_cell.length_b   1.000
_cell.length_c   1.000
_cell.angle_alpha   90.00
_cell.angle_beta   90.00
_cell.angle_gamma   90.00
#
_symmetry.space_group_name_H-M   'P 1'
#
loop_
_entity.id
_entity.type
_entity.pdbx_description
1 polymer ?
#
loop_
_entity_poly.entity_id
_entity_poly.type
_entity_poly.pdbx_seq_one_letter_code
_entity_poly.pdbx_strand_id
1 'polypeptide(L)'
;RTVVLAHCFVEGGLESESERPLSVGGADRVPPSLFGHFDYVALGHLHAPQSRQWPHVRYSGSLLKYSFSEEKQHKSVTLVNMDAAGRCEIEKIPLQPRHDMRILEGHFDQLLAQGRDAPDREDYLLIRLLDTHAIHEPMNRLREVYPNVLHLERPGLLCGGERRETGRERLAVGELPLFLDFYAQMTGEELQLRGQKLVAGLLDELHRGGED
;
A
#
# COMPACT_ATOMS: atom_id res chain seq x y z
N ARG A 1 9.40 5.79 39.91
CA ARG A 1 8.20 5.91 39.05
C ARG A 1 8.36 7.10 38.13
N THR A 2 9.00 6.87 37.00
CA THR A 2 9.22 7.83 35.93
C THR A 2 8.59 7.30 34.66
N VAL A 3 7.69 8.10 34.08
CA VAL A 3 7.04 7.80 32.80
C VAL A 3 7.41 8.89 31.83
N VAL A 4 7.89 8.49 30.65
CA VAL A 4 8.11 9.41 29.53
C VAL A 4 7.05 9.18 28.47
N LEU A 5 6.53 10.30 27.94
CA LEU A 5 5.71 10.31 26.76
C LEU A 5 6.49 11.06 25.67
N ALA A 6 6.64 10.43 24.51
CA ALA A 6 7.33 11.04 23.39
C ALA A 6 6.65 10.68 22.07
N HIS A 7 6.71 11.59 21.10
CA HIS A 7 6.25 11.36 19.74
C HIS A 7 7.42 11.61 18.80
N CYS A 8 8.15 10.57 18.45
CA CYS A 8 9.35 10.64 17.62
C CYS A 8 9.61 9.30 16.93
N PHE A 9 10.50 9.28 15.94
CA PHE A 9 11.09 8.03 15.49
C PHE A 9 12.27 7.67 16.39
N VAL A 10 12.22 6.47 16.95
CA VAL A 10 13.33 5.84 17.65
C VAL A 10 14.02 4.88 16.68
N GLU A 11 15.35 4.90 16.65
CA GLU A 11 16.13 4.04 15.75
C GLU A 11 15.72 2.57 15.87
N GLY A 12 15.62 1.88 14.73
CA GLY A 12 15.15 0.50 14.66
C GLY A 12 13.62 0.32 14.75
N GLY A 13 12.85 1.41 14.84
CA GLY A 13 11.41 1.38 14.58
C GLY A 13 11.09 0.92 13.15
N LEU A 14 10.04 0.11 12.99
CA LEU A 14 9.51 -0.25 11.67
C LEU A 14 8.38 0.70 11.30
N GLU A 15 8.53 1.29 10.12
CA GLU A 15 7.60 2.24 9.54
C GLU A 15 6.58 1.53 8.62
N SER A 16 5.44 2.18 8.43
CA SER A 16 4.35 1.85 7.52
C SER A 16 4.19 3.01 6.54
N GLU A 17 3.65 2.76 5.34
CA GLU A 17 3.53 3.79 4.29
C GLU A 17 2.62 4.97 4.68
N SER A 18 1.76 4.79 5.67
CA SER A 18 0.86 5.81 6.21
C SER A 18 1.55 6.90 7.02
N GLU A 19 2.78 6.65 7.48
CA GLU A 19 3.48 7.56 8.39
C GLU A 19 4.19 8.66 7.61
N ARG A 20 4.16 9.88 8.14
CA ARG A 20 4.82 11.02 7.51
C ARG A 20 6.24 11.15 8.06
N PRO A 21 7.26 11.39 7.21
CA PRO A 21 8.59 11.70 7.69
C PRO A 21 8.57 12.91 8.62
N LEU A 22 9.07 12.74 9.85
CA LEU A 22 9.35 13.80 10.81
C LEU A 22 10.82 14.19 10.62
N SER A 23 11.09 14.96 9.58
CA SER A 23 12.40 15.58 9.38
C SER A 23 12.23 17.09 9.40
N VAL A 24 12.68 17.72 10.48
CA VAL A 24 12.93 19.15 10.51
C VAL A 24 14.43 19.33 10.70
N GLY A 25 15.13 19.68 9.62
CA GLY A 25 16.55 20.07 9.71
C GLY A 25 17.56 18.93 9.90
N GLY A 26 17.22 17.68 9.57
CA GLY A 26 18.20 16.59 9.40
C GLY A 26 18.41 15.63 10.58
N ALA A 27 17.76 15.86 11.72
CA ALA A 27 17.65 14.84 12.78
C ALA A 27 16.25 14.21 12.70
N ASP A 28 16.17 13.01 12.14
CA ASP A 28 14.92 12.29 11.93
C ASP A 28 14.68 11.20 12.99
N ARG A 29 15.72 10.82 13.76
CA ARG A 29 15.69 9.66 14.67
C ARG A 29 16.36 9.92 16.02
N VAL A 30 15.82 9.27 17.05
CA VAL A 30 16.28 9.34 18.44
C VAL A 30 16.92 8.00 18.84
N PRO A 31 18.13 7.99 19.42
CA PRO A 31 18.75 6.76 19.91
C PRO A 31 17.92 6.13 21.04
N PRO A 32 17.67 4.81 21.01
CA PRO A 32 16.87 4.14 22.03
C PRO A 32 17.51 4.26 23.42
N SER A 33 18.85 4.31 23.52
CA SER A 33 19.61 4.40 24.78
C SER A 33 19.21 5.55 25.69
N LEU A 34 18.66 6.64 25.15
CA LEU A 34 18.16 7.76 25.94
C LEU A 34 16.95 7.40 26.81
N PHE A 35 16.25 6.30 26.47
CA PHE A 35 15.01 5.90 27.13
C PHE A 35 15.18 4.75 28.14
N GLY A 36 16.32 4.06 28.15
CA GLY A 36 16.49 2.82 28.93
C GLY A 36 16.50 2.97 30.46
N HIS A 37 16.55 4.21 30.98
CA HIS A 37 16.61 4.49 32.42
C HIS A 37 15.25 4.85 33.05
N PHE A 38 14.18 4.89 32.25
CA PHE A 38 12.84 5.20 32.74
C PHE A 38 12.07 3.93 33.08
N ASP A 39 11.15 4.02 34.04
CA ASP A 39 10.32 2.87 34.42
C ASP A 39 9.37 2.46 33.27
N TYR A 40 8.85 3.45 32.53
CA TYR A 40 8.05 3.23 31.32
C TYR A 40 8.19 4.36 30.31
N VAL A 41 8.19 4.03 29.02
CA VAL A 41 8.23 5.00 27.93
C VAL A 41 7.12 4.68 26.91
N ALA A 42 6.15 5.58 26.84
CA ALA A 42 5.07 5.57 25.86
C ALA A 42 5.47 6.38 24.63
N LEU A 43 5.79 5.68 23.55
CA LEU A 43 6.09 6.27 22.26
C LEU A 43 4.83 6.35 21.40
N GLY A 44 4.66 7.47 20.72
CA GLY A 44 3.72 7.67 19.61
C GLY A 44 4.49 7.85 18.30
N HIS A 45 3.73 7.98 17.21
CA HIS A 45 4.16 8.17 15.81
C HIS A 45 4.00 6.96 14.91
N LEU A 46 4.64 5.83 15.24
CA LEU A 46 4.53 4.61 14.44
C LEU A 46 3.17 3.96 14.61
N HIS A 47 2.58 3.48 13.52
CA HIS A 47 1.24 2.89 13.54
C HIS A 47 1.24 1.41 13.90
N ALA A 48 2.40 0.74 13.77
CA ALA A 48 2.59 -0.62 14.23
C ALA A 48 2.88 -0.68 15.74
N PRO A 49 2.09 -1.43 16.55
CA PRO A 49 2.42 -1.68 17.94
C PRO A 49 3.72 -2.48 18.05
N GLN A 50 4.75 -1.91 18.67
CA GLN A 50 6.07 -2.52 18.69
C GLN A 50 6.93 -2.06 19.87
N SER A 51 7.82 -2.94 20.32
CA SER A 51 8.93 -2.67 21.24
C SER A 51 10.19 -3.27 20.66
N ARG A 52 11.35 -2.66 20.93
CA ARG A 52 12.64 -3.11 20.40
C ARG A 52 13.54 -3.56 21.54
N GLN A 53 14.57 -2.76 21.83
CA GLN A 53 15.63 -3.08 22.78
C GLN A 53 15.12 -3.34 24.19
N TRP A 54 14.09 -2.60 24.62
CA TRP A 54 13.47 -2.79 25.93
C TRP A 54 11.96 -2.96 25.80
N PRO A 55 11.35 -3.91 26.54
CA PRO A 55 9.90 -4.06 26.56
C PRO A 55 9.19 -2.79 27.01
N HIS A 56 9.70 -2.09 28.03
CA HIS A 56 9.07 -0.90 28.62
C HIS A 56 9.16 0.36 27.74
N VAL A 57 9.89 0.32 26.61
CA VAL A 57 9.97 1.39 25.61
C VAL A 57 9.22 0.94 24.37
N ARG A 58 8.06 1.53 24.09
CA ARG A 58 7.19 0.99 23.04
C ARG A 58 6.27 1.99 22.38
N TYR A 59 5.94 1.68 21.14
CA TYR A 59 4.83 2.28 20.41
C TYR A 59 3.56 1.48 20.68
N SER A 60 2.49 2.19 21.06
CA SER A 60 1.16 1.59 21.16
C SER A 60 0.58 1.24 19.78
N GLY A 61 1.08 1.89 18.72
CA GLY A 61 0.49 1.83 17.39
C GLY A 61 -0.78 2.68 17.29
N SER A 62 -1.38 2.63 16.09
CA SER A 62 -2.69 3.21 15.82
C SER A 62 -3.83 2.29 16.28
N LEU A 63 -5.05 2.84 16.39
CA LEU A 63 -6.24 2.05 16.71
C LEU A 63 -6.77 1.24 15.52
N LEU A 64 -6.59 1.77 14.32
CA LEU A 64 -7.01 1.18 13.04
C LEU A 64 -5.84 1.17 12.06
N LYS A 65 -5.92 0.32 11.04
CA LYS A 65 -4.98 0.31 9.92
C LYS A 65 -5.25 1.54 9.04
N TYR A 66 -4.21 2.27 8.63
CA TYR A 66 -4.33 3.44 7.75
C TYR A 66 -3.71 3.24 6.37
N SER A 67 -2.91 2.19 6.19
CA SER A 67 -2.40 1.72 4.89
C SER A 67 -2.50 0.20 4.76
N PHE A 68 -2.55 -0.30 3.54
CA PHE A 68 -2.44 -1.73 3.23
C PHE A 68 -1.09 -2.34 3.66
N SER A 69 -0.03 -1.52 3.81
CA SER A 69 1.22 -1.98 4.43
C SER A 69 1.03 -2.44 5.89
N GLU A 70 -0.07 -2.03 6.53
CA GLU A 70 -0.44 -2.40 7.89
C GLU A 70 -1.37 -3.62 7.97
N GLU A 71 -1.71 -4.27 6.85
CA GLU A 71 -2.63 -5.42 6.79
C GLU A 71 -2.29 -6.49 7.85
N LYS A 72 -1.01 -6.80 8.02
CA LYS A 72 -0.55 -7.87 8.93
C LYS A 72 -0.39 -7.41 10.38
N GLN A 73 -0.69 -6.15 10.68
CA GLN A 73 -0.55 -5.60 12.02
C GLN A 73 -1.78 -5.89 12.87
N HIS A 74 -1.56 -6.41 14.08
CA HIS A 74 -2.59 -6.58 15.09
C HIS A 74 -2.70 -5.32 15.94
N LYS A 75 -3.80 -4.59 15.80
CA LYS A 75 -4.04 -3.35 16.56
C LYS A 75 -4.42 -3.69 18.00
N SER A 76 -3.95 -2.87 18.94
CA SER A 76 -4.16 -3.09 20.36
C SER A 76 -4.05 -1.80 21.15
N VAL A 77 -4.68 -1.74 22.31
CA VAL A 77 -4.35 -0.78 23.36
C VAL A 77 -3.35 -1.43 24.32
N THR A 78 -2.36 -0.68 24.81
CA THR A 78 -1.45 -1.17 25.85
C THR A 78 -1.95 -0.73 27.22
N LEU A 79 -2.32 -1.69 28.08
CA LEU A 79 -2.58 -1.46 29.50
C LEU A 79 -1.28 -1.64 30.27
N VAL A 80 -0.96 -0.68 31.14
CA VAL A 80 0.25 -0.70 31.97
C VAL A 80 -0.13 -0.53 33.43
N ASN A 81 0.12 -1.57 34.22
CA ASN A 81 -0.02 -1.54 35.67
C ASN A 81 1.36 -1.29 36.28
N MET A 82 1.55 -0.13 36.92
CA MET A 82 2.82 0.24 37.54
C MET A 82 2.71 0.21 39.06
N ASP A 83 3.57 -0.56 39.71
CA ASP A 83 3.63 -0.63 41.17
C ASP A 83 4.40 0.54 41.80
N ALA A 84 4.44 0.60 43.14
CA ALA A 84 5.15 1.66 43.88
C ALA A 84 6.67 1.69 43.63
N ALA A 85 7.26 0.56 43.25
CA ALA A 85 8.69 0.43 42.94
C ALA A 85 9.03 0.79 41.48
N GLY A 86 8.03 1.04 40.63
CA GLY A 86 8.22 1.34 39.21
C GLY A 86 8.19 0.12 38.30
N ARG A 87 7.93 -1.08 38.82
CA ARG A 87 7.77 -2.26 37.97
C ARG A 87 6.47 -2.16 37.19
N CYS A 88 6.57 -2.44 35.89
CA CYS A 88 5.45 -2.37 34.96
C CYS A 88 5.03 -3.79 34.55
N GLU A 89 3.79 -4.15 34.86
CA GLU A 89 3.09 -5.23 34.17
C GLU A 89 2.38 -4.66 32.96
N ILE A 90 2.51 -5.34 31.82
CA ILE A 90 2.10 -4.82 30.53
C ILE A 90 1.22 -5.85 29.87
N GLU A 91 0.04 -5.40 29.47
CA GLU A 91 -0.92 -6.20 28.73
C GLU A 91 -1.28 -5.49 27.41
N LYS A 92 -1.41 -6.26 26.32
CA LYS A 92 -1.98 -5.78 25.06
C LYS A 92 -3.42 -6.23 24.97
N ILE A 93 -4.34 -5.27 24.96
CA ILE A 93 -5.76 -5.51 24.76
C ILE A 93 -6.02 -5.42 23.24
N PRO A 94 -6.32 -6.52 22.54
CA PRO A 94 -6.52 -6.51 21.10
C PRO A 94 -7.76 -5.70 20.72
N LEU A 95 -7.66 -4.99 19.59
CA LEU A 95 -8.77 -4.25 19.00
C LEU A 95 -9.32 -5.03 17.82
N GLN A 96 -10.65 -5.17 17.77
CA GLN A 96 -11.37 -5.75 16.65
C GLN A 96 -12.08 -4.63 15.89
N PRO A 97 -11.59 -4.26 14.68
CA PRO A 97 -12.28 -3.26 13.87
C PRO A 97 -13.59 -3.83 13.33
N ARG A 98 -14.54 -2.95 13.00
CA ARG A 98 -15.78 -3.35 12.32
C ARG A 98 -15.51 -3.91 10.91
N HIS A 99 -14.57 -3.28 10.21
CA HIS A 99 -14.09 -3.66 8.88
C HIS A 99 -12.57 -3.63 8.93
N ASP A 100 -11.93 -4.76 8.61
CA ASP A 100 -10.48 -4.84 8.59
C ASP A 100 -9.92 -4.40 7.22
N MET A 101 -8.60 -4.22 7.11
CA MET A 101 -7.92 -4.05 5.82
C MET A 101 -7.29 -5.37 5.38
N ARG A 102 -7.57 -5.77 4.13
CA ARG A 102 -7.04 -7.00 3.52
C ARG A 102 -6.57 -6.78 2.08
N ILE A 103 -5.62 -7.60 1.67
CA ILE A 103 -5.12 -7.69 0.31
C ILE A 103 -5.55 -9.05 -0.25
N LEU A 104 -6.39 -9.03 -1.29
CA LEU A 104 -6.76 -10.24 -2.01
C LEU A 104 -5.99 -10.31 -3.32
N GLU A 105 -5.44 -11.46 -3.64
CA GLU A 105 -4.72 -11.71 -4.89
C GLU A 105 -5.29 -12.94 -5.58
N GLY A 106 -5.59 -12.83 -6.87
CA GLY A 106 -6.15 -13.93 -7.64
C GLY A 106 -6.69 -13.52 -9.01
N HIS A 107 -7.35 -14.47 -9.68
CA HIS A 107 -8.06 -14.20 -10.92
C HIS A 107 -9.43 -13.59 -10.63
N PHE A 108 -9.86 -12.69 -11.51
CA PHE A 108 -11.05 -11.90 -11.36
C PHE A 108 -12.33 -12.74 -11.13
N ASP A 109 -12.56 -13.77 -11.93
CA ASP A 109 -13.75 -14.63 -11.81
C ASP A 109 -13.75 -15.43 -10.49
N GLN A 110 -12.56 -15.84 -10.02
CA GLN A 110 -12.41 -16.54 -8.74
C GLN A 110 -12.75 -15.62 -7.57
N LEU A 111 -12.24 -14.38 -7.60
CA LEU A 111 -12.50 -13.40 -6.55
C LEU A 111 -13.98 -13.00 -6.50
N LEU A 112 -14.64 -12.86 -7.65
CA LEU A 112 -16.08 -12.61 -7.72
C LEU A 112 -16.90 -13.77 -7.15
N ALA A 113 -16.51 -15.01 -7.44
CA ALA A 113 -17.20 -16.19 -6.89
C ALA A 113 -17.03 -16.26 -5.36
N GLN A 114 -15.81 -16.05 -4.86
CA GLN A 114 -15.50 -16.09 -3.42
C GLN A 114 -16.27 -15.05 -2.63
N GLY A 115 -16.39 -13.83 -3.15
CA GLY A 115 -16.96 -12.74 -2.36
C GLY A 115 -18.47 -12.82 -2.16
N ARG A 116 -19.18 -13.61 -2.99
CA ARG A 116 -20.65 -13.75 -2.88
C ARG A 116 -21.07 -14.36 -1.54
N ASP A 117 -20.27 -15.29 -1.05
CA ASP A 117 -20.51 -16.02 0.20
C ASP A 117 -19.55 -15.60 1.33
N ALA A 118 -18.68 -14.62 1.10
CA ALA A 118 -17.67 -14.21 2.06
C ALA A 118 -18.29 -13.39 3.23
N PRO A 119 -18.11 -13.82 4.49
CA PRO A 119 -18.64 -13.10 5.65
C PRO A 119 -17.93 -11.75 5.88
N ASP A 120 -16.74 -11.58 5.34
CA ASP A 120 -15.84 -10.44 5.50
C ASP A 120 -15.81 -9.51 4.27
N ARG A 121 -16.81 -9.64 3.38
CA ARG A 121 -16.88 -8.87 2.13
C ARG A 121 -16.94 -7.36 2.28
N GLU A 122 -17.29 -6.88 3.48
CA GLU A 122 -17.34 -5.46 3.83
C GLU A 122 -16.01 -4.92 4.35
N ASP A 123 -14.95 -5.72 4.39
CA ASP A 123 -13.62 -5.23 4.71
C ASP A 123 -13.10 -4.25 3.65
N TYR A 124 -12.15 -3.42 4.04
CA TYR A 124 -11.44 -2.53 3.14
C TYR A 124 -10.41 -3.33 2.34
N LEU A 125 -10.64 -3.45 1.04
CA LEU A 125 -9.84 -4.34 0.19
C LEU A 125 -8.95 -3.59 -0.78
N LEU A 126 -7.73 -4.09 -0.91
CA LEU A 126 -6.89 -3.94 -2.10
C LEU A 126 -6.95 -5.26 -2.87
N ILE A 127 -7.31 -5.20 -4.15
CA ILE A 127 -7.39 -6.39 -4.98
C ILE A 127 -6.24 -6.38 -6.00
N ARG A 128 -5.49 -7.48 -6.08
CA ARG A 128 -4.45 -7.75 -7.07
C ARG A 128 -4.97 -8.77 -8.08
N LEU A 129 -5.22 -8.31 -9.30
CA LEU A 129 -5.64 -9.19 -10.38
C LEU A 129 -4.43 -9.79 -11.10
N LEU A 130 -4.39 -11.11 -11.13
CA LEU A 130 -3.40 -11.89 -11.86
C LEU A 130 -3.77 -12.08 -13.34
N ASP A 131 -4.95 -11.63 -13.75
CA ASP A 131 -5.39 -11.68 -15.14
C ASP A 131 -4.45 -10.89 -16.06
N THR A 132 -4.06 -11.53 -17.15
CA THR A 132 -3.17 -10.97 -18.17
C THR A 132 -3.91 -10.19 -19.25
N HIS A 133 -5.24 -10.26 -19.27
CA HIS A 133 -6.09 -9.60 -20.25
C HIS A 133 -6.84 -8.40 -19.66
N ALA A 134 -7.28 -7.49 -20.52
CA ALA A 134 -8.10 -6.37 -20.09
C ALA A 134 -9.51 -6.86 -19.69
N ILE A 135 -9.90 -6.58 -18.45
CA ILE A 135 -11.26 -6.82 -17.95
C ILE A 135 -12.05 -5.52 -18.07
N HIS A 136 -13.29 -5.60 -18.55
CA HIS A 136 -14.20 -4.47 -18.61
C HIS A 136 -14.74 -4.14 -17.21
N GLU A 137 -14.61 -2.88 -16.80
CA GLU A 137 -15.11 -2.34 -15.52
C GLU A 137 -14.89 -3.24 -14.28
N PRO A 138 -13.65 -3.71 -14.03
CA PRO A 138 -13.39 -4.67 -12.95
C PRO A 138 -13.78 -4.09 -11.59
N MET A 139 -13.59 -2.79 -11.39
CA MET A 139 -13.90 -2.09 -10.14
C MET A 139 -15.40 -2.11 -9.82
N ASN A 140 -16.27 -1.86 -10.81
CA ASN A 140 -17.72 -1.84 -10.60
C ASN A 140 -18.24 -3.24 -10.27
N ARG A 141 -17.81 -4.24 -11.03
CA ARG A 141 -18.18 -5.65 -10.82
C ARG A 141 -17.67 -6.18 -9.48
N LEU A 142 -16.43 -5.84 -9.09
CA LEU A 142 -15.91 -6.21 -7.77
C LEU A 142 -16.71 -5.57 -6.65
N ARG A 143 -17.19 -4.33 -6.80
CA ARG A 143 -18.00 -3.64 -5.79
C ARG A 143 -19.40 -4.21 -5.61
N GLU A 144 -19.96 -4.91 -6.60
CA GLU A 144 -21.21 -5.65 -6.43
C GLU A 144 -21.09 -6.75 -5.36
N VAL A 145 -19.88 -7.30 -5.21
CA VAL A 145 -19.60 -8.41 -4.32
C VAL A 145 -18.86 -7.95 -3.05
N TYR A 146 -17.92 -7.02 -3.20
CA TYR A 146 -17.09 -6.42 -2.16
C TYR A 146 -17.31 -4.90 -2.13
N PRO A 147 -18.29 -4.40 -1.36
CA PRO A 147 -18.68 -2.98 -1.42
C PRO A 147 -17.55 -2.00 -1.12
N ASN A 148 -16.58 -2.41 -0.29
CA ASN A 148 -15.54 -1.55 0.27
C ASN A 148 -14.14 -1.76 -0.39
N VAL A 149 -14.10 -2.19 -1.64
CA VAL A 149 -12.82 -2.21 -2.39
C VAL A 149 -12.33 -0.78 -2.63
N LEU A 150 -11.18 -0.46 -2.05
CA LEU A 150 -10.54 0.86 -2.08
C LEU A 150 -9.55 0.98 -3.22
N HIS A 151 -8.84 -0.10 -3.55
CA HIS A 151 -7.78 -0.09 -4.55
C HIS A 151 -7.74 -1.35 -5.39
N LEU A 152 -7.33 -1.22 -6.66
CA LEU A 152 -7.21 -2.31 -7.62
C LEU A 152 -5.85 -2.22 -8.32
N GLU A 153 -5.04 -3.25 -8.15
CA GLU A 153 -3.78 -3.46 -8.84
C GLU A 153 -3.95 -4.58 -9.88
N ARG A 154 -3.25 -4.45 -11.02
CA ARG A 154 -3.31 -5.43 -12.11
C ARG A 154 -1.91 -5.89 -12.50
N PRO A 155 -1.18 -6.56 -11.58
CA PRO A 155 0.17 -7.05 -11.87
C PRO A 155 0.19 -8.05 -13.04
N GLY A 156 -0.87 -8.86 -13.24
CA GLY A 156 -0.94 -9.82 -14.35
C GLY A 156 -0.81 -9.17 -15.74
N LEU A 157 -1.46 -8.03 -15.94
CA LEU A 157 -1.37 -7.24 -17.18
C LEU A 157 0.04 -6.67 -17.40
N LEU A 158 0.81 -6.43 -16.33
CA LEU A 158 2.17 -5.92 -16.38
C LEU A 158 3.21 -7.03 -16.57
N CYS A 159 2.95 -8.25 -16.06
CA CYS A 159 3.84 -9.41 -16.20
C CYS A 159 3.79 -10.08 -17.57
N GLY A 160 2.73 -9.86 -18.36
CA GLY A 160 2.63 -10.35 -19.75
C GLY A 160 3.52 -9.60 -20.75
N GLY A 161 4.03 -8.43 -20.37
CA GLY A 161 5.08 -7.74 -21.11
C GLY A 161 6.42 -8.03 -20.46
N GLU A 162 7.43 -8.38 -21.25
CA GLU A 162 8.81 -8.47 -20.78
C GLU A 162 9.15 -7.29 -19.87
N ARG A 163 9.79 -7.60 -18.75
CA ARG A 163 10.30 -6.66 -17.75
C ARG A 163 11.18 -5.60 -18.42
N ARG A 164 10.60 -4.51 -18.92
CA ARG A 164 11.33 -3.33 -19.41
C ARG A 164 11.24 -2.23 -18.37
N GLU A 165 12.41 -1.66 -18.14
CA GLU A 165 12.79 -0.86 -17.01
C GLU A 165 11.91 0.39 -16.80
N THR A 166 12.00 0.88 -15.57
CA THR A 166 11.34 2.05 -14.95
C THR A 166 11.04 3.23 -15.88
N GLY A 167 9.88 3.86 -15.60
CA GLY A 167 9.18 4.93 -16.32
C GLY A 167 9.91 6.22 -16.73
N ARG A 168 11.25 6.28 -16.68
CA ARG A 168 12.03 7.37 -17.28
C ARG A 168 12.44 7.09 -18.74
N GLU A 169 12.56 5.83 -19.13
CA GLU A 169 13.01 5.48 -20.50
C GLU A 169 11.87 5.46 -21.52
N ARG A 170 10.61 5.26 -21.10
CA ARG A 170 9.45 5.28 -22.01
C ARG A 170 9.17 6.65 -22.65
N LEU A 171 9.65 7.74 -22.05
CA LEU A 171 9.54 9.09 -22.63
C LEU A 171 10.57 9.34 -23.75
N ALA A 172 11.56 8.45 -23.93
CA ALA A 172 12.51 8.50 -25.04
C ALA A 172 12.08 7.65 -26.24
N VAL A 173 10.99 6.89 -26.10
CA VAL A 173 10.43 6.07 -27.17
C VAL A 173 9.33 6.88 -27.85
N GLY A 174 9.46 7.11 -29.16
CA GLY A 174 8.52 7.93 -29.92
C GLY A 174 7.06 7.49 -29.78
N GLU A 175 6.13 8.40 -30.08
CA GLU A 175 4.68 8.20 -29.92
C GLU A 175 4.12 7.01 -30.71
N LEU A 176 4.72 6.71 -31.87
CA LEU A 176 4.34 5.58 -32.72
C LEU A 176 4.51 4.22 -32.03
N PRO A 177 5.71 3.86 -31.52
CA PRO A 177 5.88 2.64 -30.75
C PRO A 177 4.93 2.52 -29.54
N LEU A 178 4.66 3.63 -28.83
CA LEU A 178 3.71 3.62 -27.71
C LEU A 178 2.29 3.25 -28.14
N PHE A 179 1.85 3.78 -29.29
CA PHE A 179 0.54 3.42 -29.85
C PHE A 179 0.49 1.96 -30.30
N LEU A 180 1.55 1.46 -30.93
CA LEU A 180 1.62 0.06 -31.38
C LEU A 180 1.58 -0.92 -30.21
N ASP A 181 2.33 -0.63 -29.14
CA ASP A 181 2.31 -1.41 -27.90
C ASP A 181 0.91 -1.41 -27.28
N PHE A 182 0.24 -0.25 -27.23
CA PHE A 182 -1.12 -0.13 -26.72
C PHE A 182 -2.15 -0.89 -27.59
N TYR A 183 -2.03 -0.79 -28.93
CA TYR A 183 -2.93 -1.48 -29.85
C TYR A 183 -2.83 -2.99 -29.72
N ALA A 184 -1.60 -3.52 -29.67
CA ALA A 184 -1.34 -4.92 -29.46
C ALA A 184 -1.88 -5.39 -28.09
N GLN A 185 -1.74 -4.56 -27.06
CA GLN A 185 -2.27 -4.84 -25.72
C GLN A 185 -3.81 -4.89 -25.66
N MET A 186 -4.50 -4.06 -26.46
CA MET A 186 -5.96 -3.97 -26.46
C MET A 186 -6.65 -4.97 -27.37
N THR A 187 -6.01 -5.32 -28.49
CA THR A 187 -6.61 -6.20 -29.51
C THR A 187 -6.04 -7.61 -29.52
N GLY A 188 -4.88 -7.83 -28.90
CA GLY A 188 -4.17 -9.11 -28.93
C GLY A 188 -3.51 -9.43 -30.28
N GLU A 189 -3.56 -8.50 -31.24
CA GLU A 189 -3.00 -8.66 -32.59
C GLU A 189 -2.01 -7.53 -32.90
N GLU A 190 -0.95 -7.84 -33.65
CA GLU A 190 -0.05 -6.80 -34.17
C GLU A 190 -0.74 -6.01 -35.29
N LEU A 191 -0.66 -4.68 -35.21
CA LEU A 191 -1.23 -3.80 -36.21
C LEU A 191 -0.54 -4.07 -37.56
N GLN A 192 -1.33 -4.42 -38.59
CA GLN A 192 -0.82 -4.68 -39.93
C GLN A 192 -0.07 -3.45 -40.49
N LEU A 193 0.94 -3.67 -41.35
CA LEU A 193 1.79 -2.62 -41.95
C LEU A 193 0.99 -1.45 -42.58
N ARG A 194 -0.21 -1.71 -43.11
CA ARG A 194 -1.10 -0.67 -43.65
C ARG A 194 -1.68 0.22 -42.56
N GLY A 195 -2.06 -0.36 -41.41
CA GLY A 195 -2.54 0.37 -40.24
C GLY A 195 -1.44 1.18 -39.58
N GLN A 196 -0.22 0.64 -39.49
CA GLN A 196 0.93 1.36 -38.93
C GLN A 196 1.24 2.64 -39.72
N LYS A 197 1.21 2.57 -41.05
CA LYS A 197 1.41 3.76 -41.92
C LYS A 197 0.30 4.81 -41.77
N LEU A 198 -0.93 4.39 -41.53
CA LEU A 198 -2.07 5.29 -41.30
C LEU A 198 -1.92 6.05 -39.98
N VAL A 199 -1.55 5.34 -38.91
CA VAL A 199 -1.30 5.95 -37.60
C VAL A 199 -0.12 6.91 -37.65
N ALA A 200 0.95 6.53 -38.36
CA ALA A 200 2.11 7.41 -38.57
C ALA A 200 1.73 8.70 -39.31
N GLY A 201 0.93 8.58 -40.38
CA GLY A 201 0.43 9.75 -41.10
C GLY A 201 -0.44 10.66 -40.24
N LEU A 202 -1.32 10.10 -39.40
CA LEU A 202 -2.19 10.87 -38.50
C LEU A 202 -1.38 11.59 -37.40
N LEU A 203 -0.36 10.95 -36.84
CA LEU A 203 0.52 11.58 -35.85
C LEU A 203 1.33 12.72 -36.48
N ASP A 204 1.87 12.52 -37.68
CA ASP A 204 2.59 13.56 -38.44
C ASP A 204 1.69 14.75 -38.85
N GLU A 205 0.40 14.50 -39.12
CA GLU A 205 -0.61 15.54 -39.37
C GLU A 205 -0.95 16.31 -38.09
N LEU A 206 -1.07 15.63 -36.94
CA LEU A 206 -1.33 16.26 -35.64
C LEU A 206 -0.14 17.13 -35.18
N HIS A 207 1.10 16.70 -35.41
CA HIS A 207 2.28 17.53 -35.11
C HIS A 207 2.39 18.75 -36.02
N ARG A 208 1.99 18.63 -37.31
CA ARG A 208 1.95 19.78 -38.24
C ARG A 208 0.79 20.74 -38.02
N GLY A 209 -0.34 20.26 -37.49
CA GLY A 209 -1.52 21.07 -37.20
C GLY A 209 -1.49 21.81 -35.86
N GLY A 210 -0.42 21.63 -35.06
CA GLY A 210 -0.25 22.27 -33.75
C GLY A 210 0.74 23.45 -33.73
N GLU A 211 1.27 23.86 -34.89
CA GLU A 211 2.21 25.00 -35.03
C GLU A 211 1.57 26.31 -35.53
N ASP A 212 0.22 26.41 -35.58
CA ASP A 212 -0.51 27.66 -35.88
C ASP A 212 -1.14 28.32 -34.64
#